data_AF-A0A951VRX2-F1
#
_entry.id   AF-A0A951VRX2-F1
#
_cell.length_a   1.000
_cell.length_b   1.000
_cell.length_c   1.000
_cell.angle_alpha   90.00
_cell.angle_beta   90.00
_cell.angle_gamma   90.00
#
_symmetry.space_group_name_H-M   'P 1'
#
loop_
_entity.id
_entity.type
_entity.pdbx_description
1 polymer ?
#
loop_
_entity_poly.entity_id
_entity_poly.type
_entity_poly.pdbx_seq_one_letter_code
_entity_poly.pdbx_strand_id
1 'polypeptide(L)'
;MMFDRMRVYDAGRFTDTDLPGWYHEADRLSQTERLDWHHALERVLGCEYTLLTEEGMISAGLEIRVWPSETQGILVVIETPLALVEQVVVANPADWLAFLATYLAPLMATSAQSSILHMQDRIANTLIAWARHGKGSHVDRETGLSRIDLDNDRNRRRAEQARLAMARSSKGGGA
;
A
#
# COMPACT_ATOMS: atom_id res chain seq x y z
N MET A 1 9.96 -11.39 0.30
CA MET A 1 8.50 -11.59 0.17
C MET A 1 8.30 -12.95 -0.43
N MET A 2 7.23 -13.68 -0.10
CA MET A 2 6.74 -14.65 -1.06
C MET A 2 5.30 -15.00 -0.74
N PHE A 3 4.43 -14.82 -1.72
CA PHE A 3 3.13 -15.46 -1.71
C PHE A 3 3.37 -16.97 -1.74
N ASP A 4 2.59 -17.75 -1.00
CA ASP A 4 2.67 -19.21 -1.07
C ASP A 4 1.91 -19.77 -2.29
N ARG A 5 1.06 -18.94 -2.91
CA ARG A 5 0.16 -19.31 -4.00
C ARG A 5 0.09 -18.22 -5.07
N MET A 6 -0.19 -18.64 -6.30
CA MET A 6 -0.49 -17.73 -7.40
C MET A 6 -2.00 -17.64 -7.58
N ARG A 7 -2.53 -16.43 -7.69
CA ARG A 7 -3.92 -16.24 -8.10
C ARG A 7 -4.00 -16.23 -9.62
N VAL A 8 -4.92 -17.00 -10.17
CA VAL A 8 -5.12 -17.15 -11.62
C VAL A 8 -6.54 -16.71 -11.96
N TYR A 9 -6.67 -15.85 -12.96
CA TYR A 9 -7.93 -15.45 -13.57
C TYR A 9 -8.11 -16.17 -14.91
N ASP A 10 -9.19 -16.93 -15.03
CA ASP A 10 -9.54 -17.68 -16.24
C ASP A 10 -11.07 -17.80 -16.34
N ALA A 11 -11.62 -17.59 -17.54
CA ALA A 11 -13.04 -17.69 -17.84
C ALA A 11 -13.95 -16.94 -16.85
N GLY A 12 -13.53 -15.74 -16.44
CA GLY A 12 -14.30 -14.88 -15.53
C GLY A 12 -14.19 -15.25 -14.04
N ARG A 13 -13.26 -16.12 -13.64
CA ARG A 13 -13.15 -16.62 -12.28
C ARG A 13 -11.73 -16.57 -11.76
N PHE A 14 -11.61 -16.35 -10.45
CA PHE A 14 -10.35 -16.46 -9.74
C PHE A 14 -10.19 -17.85 -9.12
N THR A 15 -8.99 -18.40 -9.22
CA THR A 15 -8.57 -19.61 -8.53
C THR A 15 -7.18 -19.42 -7.95
N ASP A 16 -6.89 -20.05 -6.82
CA ASP A 16 -5.54 -20.02 -6.24
C ASP A 16 -4.84 -21.35 -6.58
N THR A 17 -3.68 -21.25 -7.23
CA THR A 17 -2.83 -22.37 -7.61
C THR A 17 -1.51 -22.31 -6.88
N ASP A 18 -0.73 -23.39 -6.97
CA ASP A 18 0.64 -23.35 -6.48
C ASP A 18 1.48 -22.39 -7.35
N LEU A 19 2.57 -21.91 -6.77
CA LEU A 19 3.47 -21.03 -7.51
C LEU A 19 4.06 -21.78 -8.72
N PRO A 20 3.99 -21.20 -9.93
CA PRO A 20 4.51 -21.84 -11.12
C PRO A 20 6.06 -21.85 -11.11
N GLY A 21 6.66 -22.79 -11.83
CA GLY A 21 8.11 -22.97 -11.85
C GLY A 21 8.89 -21.71 -12.27
N TRP A 22 8.32 -20.91 -13.17
CA TRP A 22 8.92 -19.64 -13.59
C TRP A 22 8.99 -18.61 -12.45
N TYR A 23 8.08 -18.65 -11.48
CA TYR A 23 8.09 -17.73 -10.34
C TYR A 23 9.27 -18.05 -9.42
N HIS A 24 9.47 -19.33 -9.11
CA HIS A 24 10.62 -19.79 -8.35
C HIS A 24 11.94 -19.52 -9.08
N GLU A 25 11.95 -19.62 -10.40
CA GLU A 25 13.11 -19.25 -11.21
C GLU A 25 13.45 -17.76 -11.09
N ALA A 26 12.44 -16.87 -11.16
CA ALA A 26 12.65 -15.44 -11.00
C ALA A 26 13.17 -15.09 -9.59
N ASP A 27 12.62 -15.69 -8.53
CA ASP A 27 13.12 -15.52 -7.17
C ASP A 27 14.57 -16.00 -7.03
N ARG A 28 14.88 -17.19 -7.57
CA ARG A 28 16.24 -17.73 -7.57
C ARG A 28 17.22 -16.80 -8.31
N LEU A 29 16.83 -16.28 -9.48
CA LEU A 29 17.66 -15.36 -10.26
C LEU A 29 17.89 -14.04 -9.52
N SER A 30 16.84 -13.47 -8.92
CA SER A 30 16.93 -12.26 -8.11
C SER A 30 17.92 -12.43 -6.94
N GLN A 31 17.86 -13.56 -6.25
CA GLN A 31 18.77 -13.86 -5.14
C GLN A 31 20.21 -14.14 -5.59
N THR A 32 20.38 -14.91 -6.66
CA THR A 32 21.71 -15.37 -7.12
C THR A 32 22.48 -14.25 -7.82
N GLU A 33 21.80 -13.49 -8.68
CA GLU A 33 22.42 -12.44 -9.50
C GLU A 33 22.26 -11.03 -8.89
N ARG A 34 21.58 -10.92 -7.74
CA ARG A 34 21.22 -9.63 -7.09
C ARG A 34 20.47 -8.68 -8.03
N LEU A 35 19.68 -9.25 -8.93
CA LEU A 35 18.79 -8.52 -9.82
C LEU A 35 17.53 -8.08 -9.07
N ASP A 36 17.01 -6.90 -9.42
CA ASP A 36 15.66 -6.52 -9.00
C ASP A 36 14.67 -7.61 -9.44
N TRP A 37 13.71 -7.94 -8.57
CA TRP A 37 12.79 -9.05 -8.81
C TRP A 37 11.92 -8.81 -10.06
N HIS A 38 11.58 -7.56 -10.38
CA HIS A 38 10.86 -7.22 -11.61
C HIS A 38 11.72 -7.49 -12.85
N HIS A 39 13.00 -7.12 -12.82
CA HIS A 39 13.93 -7.45 -13.91
C HIS A 39 14.20 -8.95 -14.04
N ALA A 40 14.20 -9.68 -12.93
CA ALA A 40 14.27 -11.14 -12.96
C ALA A 40 13.03 -11.74 -13.65
N LEU A 41 11.83 -11.21 -13.37
CA LEU A 41 10.61 -11.60 -14.07
C LEU A 41 10.68 -11.31 -15.57
N GLU A 42 11.20 -10.16 -15.99
CA GLU A 42 11.33 -9.85 -17.42
C GLU A 42 12.15 -10.90 -18.17
N ARG A 43 13.25 -11.35 -17.56
CA ARG A 43 14.09 -12.41 -18.13
C ARG A 43 13.39 -13.75 -18.22
N VAL A 44 12.65 -14.13 -17.19
CA VAL A 44 11.98 -15.44 -17.15
C VAL A 44 10.73 -15.46 -18.03
N LEU A 45 9.96 -14.37 -18.04
CA LEU A 45 8.74 -14.23 -18.82
C LEU A 45 9.00 -13.86 -20.28
N GLY A 46 10.22 -13.41 -20.60
CA GLY A 46 10.65 -13.05 -21.94
C GLY A 46 10.04 -11.75 -22.47
N CYS A 47 9.55 -10.87 -21.59
CA CYS A 47 8.92 -9.61 -21.95
C CYS A 47 9.13 -8.55 -20.86
N GLU A 48 9.14 -7.28 -21.25
CA GLU A 48 9.17 -6.14 -20.32
C GLU A 48 7.78 -5.88 -19.74
N TYR A 49 7.72 -5.26 -18.56
CA TYR A 49 6.44 -4.83 -18.02
C TYR A 49 5.99 -3.49 -18.60
N THR A 50 4.67 -3.31 -18.65
CA THR A 50 4.04 -2.00 -18.82
C THR A 50 3.43 -1.55 -17.49
N LEU A 51 3.68 -0.30 -17.10
CA LEU A 51 3.02 0.31 -15.95
C LEU A 51 1.66 0.87 -16.38
N LEU A 52 0.57 0.39 -15.78
CA LEU A 52 -0.79 0.86 -16.09
C LEU A 52 -1.17 2.16 -15.37
N THR A 53 -0.49 2.49 -14.28
CA THR A 53 -0.68 3.72 -13.51
C THR A 53 0.36 4.75 -13.94
N GLU A 54 -0.02 5.75 -14.74
CA GLU A 54 0.91 6.82 -15.18
C GLU A 54 1.67 7.46 -14.00
N GLU A 55 2.89 7.93 -14.27
CA GLU A 55 3.83 8.54 -13.32
C GLU A 55 3.29 9.77 -12.56
N GLY A 56 2.11 10.30 -12.93
CA GLY A 56 1.39 11.37 -12.21
C GLY A 56 0.15 10.93 -11.42
N MET A 57 -0.33 9.70 -11.63
CA MET A 57 -1.51 9.11 -10.95
C MET A 57 -1.15 8.25 -9.74
N ILE A 58 0.16 8.09 -9.46
CA ILE A 58 0.72 7.39 -8.29
C ILE A 58 0.29 8.05 -6.96
N SER A 59 -0.40 9.20 -6.98
CA SER A 59 -1.00 9.78 -5.76
C SER A 59 -2.00 8.83 -5.08
N ALA A 60 -2.52 7.83 -5.81
CA ALA A 60 -3.36 6.75 -5.30
C ALA A 60 -2.60 5.68 -4.48
N GLY A 61 -1.27 5.65 -4.54
CA GLY A 61 -0.44 4.72 -3.77
C GLY A 61 -0.42 3.28 -4.29
N LEU A 62 -1.04 3.00 -5.44
CA LEU A 62 -0.95 1.71 -6.14
C LEU A 62 -0.13 1.83 -7.43
N GLU A 63 0.76 0.87 -7.63
CA GLU A 63 1.51 0.64 -8.86
C GLU A 63 1.03 -0.69 -9.46
N ILE A 64 0.59 -0.65 -10.72
CA ILE A 64 0.10 -1.85 -11.41
C ILE A 64 1.00 -2.12 -12.60
N ARG A 65 1.81 -3.18 -12.51
CA ARG A 65 2.74 -3.63 -13.54
C ARG A 65 2.18 -4.85 -14.27
N VAL A 66 2.33 -4.89 -15.58
CA VAL A 66 1.76 -5.93 -16.44
C VAL A 66 2.82 -6.53 -17.36
N TRP A 67 3.04 -7.84 -17.30
CA TRP A 67 3.89 -8.60 -18.21
C TRP A 67 3.01 -9.48 -19.12
N PRO A 68 2.83 -9.11 -20.39
CA PRO A 68 2.02 -9.89 -21.33
C PRO A 68 2.83 -11.04 -21.94
N SER A 69 3.17 -12.05 -21.14
CA SER A 69 3.95 -13.20 -21.64
C SER A 69 3.10 -14.06 -22.59
N GLU A 70 3.62 -14.32 -23.78
CA GLU A 70 2.96 -15.19 -24.77
C GLU A 70 2.84 -16.64 -24.30
N THR A 71 3.69 -17.07 -23.36
CA THR A 71 3.75 -18.47 -22.91
C THR A 71 3.15 -18.71 -21.53
N GLN A 72 3.25 -17.72 -20.63
CA GLN A 72 2.80 -17.85 -19.23
C GLN A 72 1.48 -17.14 -18.95
N GLY A 73 0.90 -16.48 -19.96
CA GLY A 73 -0.25 -15.59 -19.78
C GLY A 73 0.18 -14.19 -19.34
N ILE A 74 -0.80 -13.37 -18.96
CA ILE A 74 -0.54 -11.98 -18.56
C ILE A 74 -0.38 -11.93 -17.04
N LEU A 75 0.84 -11.73 -16.56
CA LEU A 75 1.09 -11.48 -15.14
C LEU A 75 0.79 -10.02 -14.82
N VAL A 76 0.04 -9.82 -13.74
CA VAL A 76 -0.28 -8.51 -13.18
C VAL A 76 0.18 -8.49 -11.74
N VAL A 77 1.05 -7.54 -11.44
CA VAL A 77 1.58 -7.30 -10.10
C VAL A 77 1.03 -5.97 -9.62
N ILE A 78 0.41 -5.99 -8.45
CA ILE A 78 -0.22 -4.84 -7.81
C ILE A 78 0.56 -4.57 -6.54
N GLU A 79 1.15 -3.38 -6.45
CA GLU A 79 2.06 -3.00 -5.38
C GLU A 79 1.71 -1.64 -4.82
N THR A 80 2.24 -1.37 -3.64
CA THR A 80 2.43 -0.03 -3.10
C THR A 80 3.92 0.25 -3.04
N PRO A 81 4.36 1.50 -2.82
CA PRO A 81 5.77 1.80 -2.56
C PRO A 81 6.39 1.05 -1.37
N LEU A 82 5.56 0.44 -0.51
CA LEU A 82 6.01 -0.25 0.71
C LEU A 82 5.93 -1.78 0.61
N ALA A 83 5.07 -2.32 -0.26
CA ALA A 83 4.81 -3.76 -0.31
C ALA A 83 4.08 -4.19 -1.58
N LEU A 84 4.34 -5.43 -2.00
CA LEU A 84 3.51 -6.19 -2.93
C LEU A 84 2.16 -6.49 -2.27
N VAL A 85 1.07 -6.09 -2.93
CA VAL A 85 -0.31 -6.25 -2.46
C VAL A 85 -0.89 -7.55 -3.00
N GLU A 86 -0.74 -7.77 -4.31
CA GLU A 86 -1.30 -8.93 -4.98
C GLU A 86 -0.58 -9.23 -6.29
N GLN A 87 -0.64 -10.50 -6.70
CA GLN A 87 -0.19 -10.99 -7.99
C GLN A 87 -1.28 -11.86 -8.61
N VAL A 88 -1.59 -11.61 -9.89
CA VAL A 88 -2.60 -12.35 -10.65
C VAL A 88 -2.05 -12.72 -12.01
N VAL A 89 -2.24 -13.97 -12.44
CA VAL A 89 -2.00 -14.40 -13.82
C VAL A 89 -3.33 -14.51 -14.54
N VAL A 90 -3.50 -13.75 -15.63
CA VAL A 90 -4.60 -13.98 -16.58
C VAL A 90 -4.14 -15.06 -17.55
N ALA A 91 -4.68 -16.27 -17.39
CA ALA A 91 -4.21 -17.45 -18.12
C ALA A 91 -4.46 -17.35 -19.62
N ASN A 92 -5.63 -16.83 -20.00
CA ASN A 92 -6.03 -16.66 -21.40
C ASN A 92 -6.04 -15.16 -21.77
N PRO A 93 -5.28 -14.72 -22.78
CA PRO A 93 -5.31 -13.34 -23.25
C PRO A 93 -6.71 -12.82 -23.63
N ALA A 94 -7.62 -13.70 -24.05
CA ALA A 94 -9.01 -13.33 -24.37
C ALA A 94 -9.78 -12.79 -23.14
N ASP A 95 -9.38 -13.18 -21.93
CA ASP A 95 -9.99 -12.76 -20.69
C ASP A 95 -9.46 -11.42 -20.17
N TRP A 96 -8.42 -10.86 -20.80
CA TRP A 96 -7.76 -9.62 -20.38
C TRP A 96 -8.74 -8.47 -20.22
N LEU A 97 -9.62 -8.26 -21.21
CA LEU A 97 -10.56 -7.14 -21.18
C LEU A 97 -11.59 -7.28 -20.05
N ALA A 98 -12.07 -8.50 -19.82
CA ALA A 98 -12.99 -8.79 -18.73
C ALA A 98 -12.31 -8.58 -17.37
N PHE A 99 -11.08 -9.08 -17.20
CA PHE A 99 -10.28 -8.86 -16.00
C PHE A 99 -10.05 -7.37 -15.74
N LEU A 100 -9.62 -6.62 -16.75
CA LEU A 100 -9.38 -5.18 -16.63
C LEU A 100 -10.65 -4.43 -16.23
N ALA A 101 -11.78 -4.70 -16.89
CA ALA A 101 -13.03 -3.97 -16.66
C ALA A 101 -13.69 -4.30 -15.32
N THR A 102 -13.62 -5.56 -14.88
CA THR A 102 -14.34 -6.04 -13.69
C THR A 102 -13.49 -6.06 -12.42
N TYR A 103 -12.16 -6.11 -12.57
CA TYR A 103 -11.23 -6.20 -11.44
C TYR A 103 -10.34 -4.96 -11.32
N LEU A 104 -9.49 -4.70 -12.31
CA LEU A 104 -8.49 -3.64 -12.20
C LEU A 104 -9.11 -2.23 -12.21
N ALA A 105 -10.06 -1.95 -13.11
CA ALA A 105 -10.67 -0.63 -13.21
C ALA A 105 -11.41 -0.22 -11.92
N PRO A 106 -12.25 -1.08 -11.29
CA PRO A 106 -12.82 -0.79 -9.98
C PRO A 106 -11.78 -0.62 -8.88
N LEU A 107 -10.70 -1.43 -8.88
CA LEU A 107 -9.60 -1.30 -7.92
C LEU A 107 -8.89 0.05 -8.05
N MET A 108 -8.52 0.44 -9.27
CA MET A 108 -7.91 1.74 -9.56
C MET A 108 -8.84 2.89 -9.17
N ALA A 109 -10.13 2.81 -9.49
CA ALA A 109 -11.11 3.82 -9.13
C ALA A 109 -11.25 3.97 -7.61
N THR A 110 -11.32 2.85 -6.88
CA THR A 110 -11.41 2.85 -5.41
C THR A 110 -10.15 3.45 -4.78
N SER A 111 -8.98 3.08 -5.30
CA SER A 111 -7.70 3.62 -4.86
C SER A 111 -7.59 5.13 -5.07
N ALA A 112 -7.98 5.61 -6.26
CA ALA A 112 -8.04 7.05 -6.56
C ALA A 112 -9.05 7.80 -5.68
N GLN A 113 -10.20 7.20 -5.38
CA GLN A 113 -11.17 7.81 -4.45
C GLN A 113 -10.61 7.88 -3.02
N SER A 114 -9.92 6.83 -2.56
CA SER A 114 -9.29 6.80 -1.24
C SER A 114 -8.21 7.87 -1.09
N SER A 115 -7.38 8.10 -2.11
CA SER A 115 -6.37 9.16 -2.05
C SER A 115 -6.98 10.56 -2.03
N ILE A 116 -8.07 10.78 -2.77
CA ILE A 116 -8.84 12.03 -2.71
C ILE A 116 -9.41 12.24 -1.30
N LEU A 117 -9.98 11.22 -0.67
CA LEU A 117 -10.50 11.30 0.70
C LEU A 117 -9.40 11.62 1.70
N HIS A 118 -8.24 10.95 1.64
CA HIS A 118 -7.10 11.29 2.50
C HIS A 118 -6.60 12.72 2.30
N MET A 119 -6.64 13.23 1.07
CA MET A 119 -6.30 14.62 0.78
C MET A 119 -7.33 15.58 1.40
N GLN A 120 -8.62 15.27 1.29
CA GLN A 120 -9.69 16.05 1.91
C GLN A 120 -9.59 16.04 3.44
N ASP A 121 -9.28 14.91 4.06
CA ASP A 121 -9.05 14.81 5.51
C ASP A 121 -7.86 15.66 5.94
N ARG A 122 -6.75 15.64 5.19
CA ARG A 122 -5.60 16.52 5.45
C ARG A 122 -5.98 17.98 5.33
N ILE A 123 -6.70 18.37 4.28
CA ILE A 123 -7.16 19.76 4.10
C ILE A 123 -8.10 20.17 5.23
N ALA A 124 -9.09 19.34 5.57
CA ALA A 124 -10.03 19.58 6.65
C ALA A 124 -9.32 19.70 7.99
N ASN A 125 -8.40 18.80 8.33
CA ASN A 125 -7.60 18.87 9.55
C ASN A 125 -6.73 20.13 9.60
N THR A 126 -6.12 20.52 8.47
CA THR A 126 -5.32 21.74 8.38
C THR A 126 -6.19 22.99 8.54
N LEU A 127 -7.40 23.00 7.96
CA LEU A 127 -8.38 24.08 8.12
C LEU A 127 -8.93 24.15 9.54
N ILE A 128 -9.23 23.02 10.17
CA ILE A 128 -9.66 22.93 11.57
C ILE A 128 -8.54 23.44 12.48
N ALA A 129 -7.30 23.00 12.27
CA ALA A 129 -6.14 23.48 13.01
C ALA A 129 -5.95 25.00 12.81
N TRP A 130 -6.07 25.49 11.58
CA TRP A 130 -5.98 26.92 11.27
C TRP A 130 -7.12 27.73 11.94
N ALA A 131 -8.36 27.26 11.88
CA ALA A 131 -9.51 27.91 12.50
C ALA A 131 -9.43 27.90 14.03
N ARG A 132 -8.85 26.83 14.61
CA ARG A 132 -8.71 26.67 16.06
C ARG A 132 -7.53 27.44 16.66
N HIS A 133 -6.46 27.67 15.90
CA HIS A 133 -5.21 28.28 16.41
C HIS A 133 -4.83 29.62 15.76
N GLY A 134 -5.53 30.07 14.71
CA GLY A 134 -5.18 31.26 13.95
C GLY A 134 -3.86 31.10 13.17
N LYS A 135 -3.48 32.12 12.41
CA LYS A 135 -2.35 32.14 11.46
C LYS A 135 -0.98 32.19 12.18
N GLY A 136 -0.68 31.25 13.08
CA GLY A 136 0.60 31.16 13.79
C GLY A 136 1.54 30.11 13.17
N SER A 137 2.85 30.36 13.17
CA SER A 137 3.90 29.49 12.60
C SER A 137 4.13 28.16 13.34
N HIS A 138 3.11 27.67 14.06
CA HIS A 138 3.19 26.54 14.98
C HIS A 138 2.48 25.28 14.45
N VAL A 139 1.87 25.36 13.26
CA VAL A 139 1.26 24.23 12.56
C VAL A 139 2.22 23.72 11.49
N ASP A 140 2.61 22.46 11.60
CA ASP A 140 3.42 21.78 10.60
C ASP A 140 2.57 21.53 9.33
N ARG A 141 3.05 21.99 8.18
CA ARG A 141 2.35 21.87 6.89
C ARG A 141 2.38 20.46 6.30
N GLU A 142 3.35 19.64 6.71
CA GLU A 142 3.52 18.29 6.20
C GLU A 142 2.63 17.31 6.97
N THR A 143 2.59 17.44 8.30
CA THR A 143 1.85 16.55 9.20
C THR A 143 0.48 17.07 9.64
N GLY A 144 0.23 18.39 9.52
CA GLY A 144 -1.00 19.04 9.97
C GLY A 144 -1.11 19.20 11.50
N LEU A 145 -0.10 18.79 12.26
CA LEU A 145 -0.10 18.82 13.73
C LEU A 145 0.43 20.15 14.26
N SER A 146 -0.26 20.72 15.24
CA SER A 146 0.19 21.92 15.96
C SER A 146 1.18 21.54 17.07
N ARG A 147 2.29 22.29 17.22
CA ARG A 147 3.20 22.14 18.37
C ARG A 147 2.47 22.27 19.72
N ILE A 148 1.37 23.02 19.75
CA ILE A 148 0.54 23.22 20.94
C ILE A 148 -0.22 21.94 21.29
N ASP A 149 -0.69 21.17 20.29
CA ASP A 149 -1.37 19.90 20.52
C ASP A 149 -0.40 18.84 21.04
N LEU A 150 0.83 18.81 20.50
CA LEU A 150 1.90 17.94 21.00
C LEU A 150 2.25 18.25 22.47
N ASP A 151 2.32 19.54 22.83
CA ASP A 151 2.59 19.95 24.22
C ASP A 151 1.41 19.65 25.15
N ASN A 152 0.17 19.82 24.69
CA ASN A 152 -1.02 19.47 25.48
C ASN A 152 -1.15 17.96 25.71
N ASP A 153 -0.90 17.14 24.69
CA ASP A 153 -0.89 15.68 24.83
C ASP A 153 0.23 15.22 25.77
N ARG A 154 1.41 15.84 25.68
CA ARG A 154 2.53 15.56 26.59
C ARG A 154 2.17 15.93 28.04
N ASN A 155 1.49 17.06 28.24
CA ASN A 155 1.02 17.48 29.56
C ASN A 155 -0.10 16.58 30.09
N ARG A 156 -1.02 16.14 29.22
CA ARG A 156 -2.09 15.20 29.59
C ARG A 156 -1.54 13.84 30.02
N ARG A 157 -0.57 13.29 29.27
CA ARG A 157 0.13 12.05 29.64
C ARG A 157 0.88 12.17 30.96
N ARG A 158 1.53 13.31 31.22
CA ARG A 158 2.19 13.59 32.52
C ARG A 158 1.17 13.67 33.67
N ALA A 159 0.03 14.32 33.46
CA ALA A 159 -1.03 14.41 34.47
C ALA A 159 -1.64 13.03 34.77
N GLU A 160 -1.84 12.18 33.77
CA GLU A 160 -2.31 10.80 33.94
C GLU A 160 -1.29 9.92 34.66
N GLN A 161 0.00 10.03 34.32
CA GLN A 161 1.09 9.35 35.03
C GLN A 161 1.18 9.81 36.50
N ALA A 162 1.03 11.10 36.77
CA ALA A 162 0.99 11.64 38.14
C ALA A 162 -0.21 11.11 38.93
N ARG A 163 -1.40 11.02 38.32
CA ARG A 163 -2.59 10.41 38.94
C ARG A 163 -2.39 8.94 39.24
N LEU A 164 -1.79 8.17 38.33
CA LEU A 164 -1.47 6.76 38.53
C LEU A 164 -0.40 6.55 39.61
N ALA A 165 0.59 7.44 39.71
CA ALA A 165 1.62 7.40 40.76
C ALA A 165 1.03 7.70 42.15
N MET A 166 0.16 8.70 42.28
CA MET A 166 -0.55 8.98 43.54
C MET A 166 -1.50 7.83 43.94
N ALA A 167 -2.18 7.21 42.97
CA ALA A 167 -3.02 6.04 43.23
C ALA A 167 -2.19 4.84 43.74
N ARG A 168 -0.97 4.65 43.25
CA ARG A 168 -0.04 3.61 43.74
C ARG A 168 0.52 3.92 45.13
N SER A 169 0.84 5.17 45.46
CA SER A 169 1.31 5.53 46.82
C SER A 169 0.20 5.41 47.86
N SER A 170 -1.07 5.64 47.48
CA SER A 170 -2.23 5.46 48.38
C SER A 170 -2.51 4.00 48.77
N LYS A 171 -2.01 3.03 47.99
CA LYS A 171 -2.14 1.59 48.27
C LYS A 171 -0.97 1.00 49.07
N GLY A 172 0.09 1.78 49.34
CA GLY A 172 1.27 1.35 50.10
C GLY A 172 1.34 1.89 51.54
N GLY A 173 0.43 2.79 51.93
CA GLY A 173 0.36 3.37 53.27
C GLY A 173 -0.71 2.71 54.12
N GLY A 174 -0.51 1.44 54.44
CA GLY A 174 -1.42 0.64 55.26
C GLY A 174 -0.68 -0.57 55.83
N ALA A 175 0.27 -0.30 56.72
CA ALA A 175 0.84 -1.24 57.68
C ALA A 175 0.80 -0.57 59.05
#